data_AF-A0A538KTM4-F1
#
_entry.id   AF-A0A538KTM4-F1
#
_cell.length_a   1.000
_cell.length_b   1.000
_cell.length_c   1.000
_cell.angle_alpha   90.00
_cell.angle_beta   90.00
_cell.angle_gamma   90.00
#
_symmetry.space_group_name_H-M   'P 1'
#
loop_
_entity.id
_entity.type
_entity.pdbx_description
1 polymer ?
#
loop_
_entity_poly.entity_id
_entity_poly.type
_entity_poly.pdbx_seq_one_letter_code
_entity_poly.pdbx_strand_id
1 'polypeptide(L)'
;MAATTAQLIDTSPVSLATAVEIEAAEARSWADLYAAAPAGFAREAGLKTRTLGSTLTLSWAATGRRYFSRSIGLGVVEPATEEQLDQILAGWRDDGITMFLLQSLPHCRP
;
A
#
# COMPACT_ATOMS: atom_id res chain seq x y z
N MET A 1 -35.00 0.72 16.70
CA MET A 1 -33.61 0.90 16.22
C MET A 1 -32.76 -0.15 16.89
N ALA A 2 -32.16 -1.07 16.14
CA ALA A 2 -31.26 -2.06 16.73
C ALA A 2 -29.99 -1.35 17.20
N ALA A 3 -29.61 -1.54 18.47
CA ALA A 3 -28.37 -1.00 18.99
C ALA A 3 -27.20 -1.75 18.32
N THR A 4 -26.42 -1.05 17.50
CA THR A 4 -25.18 -1.59 16.94
C THR A 4 -24.22 -1.85 18.09
N THR A 5 -24.01 -3.13 18.43
CA THR A 5 -22.99 -3.50 19.40
C THR A 5 -21.63 -3.28 18.75
N ALA A 6 -20.75 -2.52 19.40
CA ALA A 6 -19.38 -2.34 18.93
C ALA A 6 -18.71 -3.73 18.86
N GLN A 7 -18.26 -4.13 17.67
CA GLN A 7 -17.40 -5.30 17.53
C GLN A 7 -15.98 -4.92 17.96
N LEU A 8 -15.42 -5.68 18.88
CA LEU A 8 -14.01 -5.58 19.23
C LEU A 8 -13.17 -6.19 18.10
N ILE A 9 -12.05 -5.55 17.77
CA ILE A 9 -11.08 -6.09 16.84
C ILE A 9 -10.28 -7.18 17.56
N ASP A 10 -10.23 -8.38 16.98
CA ASP A 10 -9.32 -9.43 17.44
C ASP A 10 -7.88 -9.03 17.06
N THR A 11 -7.04 -8.82 18.07
CA THR A 11 -5.64 -8.43 17.93
C THR A 11 -4.68 -9.60 18.11
N SER A 12 -5.20 -10.82 18.16
CA SER A 12 -4.37 -12.02 18.25
C SER A 12 -3.41 -12.10 17.05
N PRO A 13 -2.14 -12.48 17.26
CA PRO A 13 -1.19 -12.62 16.17
C PRO A 13 -1.67 -13.64 15.13
N VAL A 14 -1.46 -13.34 13.85
CA VAL A 14 -1.71 -14.27 12.75
C VAL A 14 -0.39 -14.92 12.29
N SER A 15 -0.48 -16.04 11.58
CA SER A 15 0.68 -16.67 10.95
C SER A 15 1.25 -15.80 9.82
N LEU A 16 2.52 -16.03 9.44
CA LEU A 16 3.11 -15.38 8.25
C LEU A 16 2.28 -15.65 7.00
N ALA A 17 1.85 -16.90 6.78
CA ALA A 17 1.03 -17.27 5.62
C ALA A 17 -0.28 -16.48 5.57
N THR A 18 -0.95 -16.32 6.71
CA THR A 18 -2.16 -15.49 6.81
C THR A 18 -1.87 -14.02 6.51
N ALA A 19 -0.77 -13.47 7.05
CA ALA A 19 -0.37 -12.09 6.78
C ALA A 19 -0.07 -11.86 5.28
N VAL A 20 0.60 -12.81 4.62
CA VAL A 20 0.87 -12.77 3.17
C VAL A 20 -0.43 -12.70 2.37
N GLU A 21 -1.42 -13.53 2.68
CA GLU A 21 -2.71 -13.51 1.99
C GLU A 21 -3.47 -12.19 2.20
N ILE A 22 -3.42 -11.63 3.41
CA ILE A 22 -4.04 -10.34 3.73
C ILE A 22 -3.38 -9.22 2.91
N GLU A 23 -2.05 -9.11 2.94
CA GLU A 23 -1.32 -8.08 2.19
C GLU A 23 -1.55 -8.22 0.68
N ALA A 24 -1.55 -9.46 0.16
CA ALA A 24 -1.79 -9.71 -1.26
C ALA A 24 -3.23 -9.35 -1.67
N ALA A 25 -4.22 -9.63 -0.82
CA ALA A 25 -5.60 -9.25 -1.06
C ALA A 25 -5.78 -7.73 -1.03
N GLU A 26 -5.13 -7.04 -0.09
CA GLU A 26 -5.14 -5.59 -0.02
C GLU A 26 -4.47 -4.97 -1.25
N ALA A 27 -3.28 -5.44 -1.64
CA ALA A 27 -2.58 -4.96 -2.83
C ALA A 27 -3.44 -5.08 -4.10
N ARG A 28 -4.05 -6.25 -4.34
CA ARG A 28 -4.96 -6.44 -5.49
C ARG A 28 -6.13 -5.46 -5.46
N SER A 29 -6.77 -5.31 -4.30
CA SER A 29 -7.92 -4.41 -4.14
C SER A 29 -7.57 -2.95 -4.42
N TRP A 30 -6.39 -2.50 -3.98
CA TRP A 30 -5.93 -1.14 -4.26
C TRP A 30 -5.51 -0.93 -5.71
N ALA A 31 -4.87 -1.92 -6.34
CA ALA A 31 -4.56 -1.87 -7.76
C ALA A 31 -5.85 -1.73 -8.59
N ASP A 32 -6.88 -2.53 -8.29
CA ASP A 32 -8.18 -2.47 -8.95
C ASP A 32 -8.86 -1.11 -8.74
N LEU A 33 -8.81 -0.58 -7.51
CA LEU A 33 -9.39 0.72 -7.19
C LEU A 33 -8.72 1.86 -7.97
N TYR A 34 -7.39 1.87 -8.09
CA TYR A 34 -6.67 2.88 -8.85
C TYR A 34 -6.90 2.73 -10.36
N ALA A 35 -6.96 1.50 -10.86
CA ALA A 35 -7.25 1.21 -12.27
C ALA A 35 -8.67 1.61 -12.68
N ALA A 36 -9.62 1.59 -11.76
CA ALA A 36 -11.01 2.01 -12.00
C ALA A 36 -11.20 3.53 -12.14
N ALA A 37 -10.17 4.34 -11.84
CA ALA A 37 -10.26 5.79 -11.96
C ALA A 37 -10.47 6.24 -13.43
N PRO A 38 -11.38 7.19 -13.71
CA PRO A 38 -11.53 7.74 -15.05
C PRO A 38 -10.20 8.29 -15.58
N ALA A 39 -9.82 7.94 -16.81
CA ALA A 39 -8.49 8.24 -17.35
C ALA A 39 -8.11 9.74 -17.29
N GLY A 40 -9.08 10.64 -17.54
CA GLY A 40 -8.86 12.08 -17.43
C GLY A 40 -8.48 12.50 -16.01
N PHE A 41 -9.24 12.01 -15.04
CA PHE A 41 -8.98 12.25 -13.62
C PHE A 41 -7.66 11.62 -13.17
N ALA A 42 -7.38 10.37 -13.53
CA ALA A 42 -6.14 9.69 -13.15
C ALA A 42 -4.90 10.47 -13.61
N ARG A 43 -4.94 11.02 -14.84
CA ARG A 43 -3.86 11.86 -15.37
C ARG A 43 -3.73 13.19 -14.64
N GLU A 44 -4.85 13.89 -14.41
CA GLU A 44 -4.84 15.20 -13.73
C GLU A 44 -4.41 15.09 -12.26
N ALA A 45 -4.90 14.08 -11.56
CA ALA A 45 -4.62 13.82 -10.16
C ALA A 45 -3.24 13.16 -9.93
N GLY A 46 -2.60 12.66 -10.99
CA GLY A 46 -1.33 11.95 -10.91
C GLY A 46 -1.44 10.56 -10.26
N LEU A 47 -2.57 9.87 -10.45
CA LEU A 47 -2.78 8.52 -9.94
C LEU A 47 -1.89 7.51 -10.67
N LYS A 48 -1.06 6.79 -9.92
CA LYS A 48 -0.23 5.71 -10.46
C LYS A 48 -0.12 4.57 -9.47
N THR A 49 0.09 3.38 -10.01
CA THR A 49 0.52 2.21 -9.27
C THR A 49 1.79 1.65 -9.88
N ARG A 50 2.73 1.16 -9.07
CA ARG A 50 3.87 0.37 -9.55
C ARG A 50 4.05 -0.86 -8.68
N THR A 51 4.44 -1.96 -9.31
CA THR A 51 4.75 -3.22 -8.62
C THR A 51 6.25 -3.46 -8.71
N LEU A 52 6.90 -3.65 -7.57
CA LEU A 52 8.33 -3.95 -7.44
C LEU A 52 8.47 -5.25 -6.65
N GLY A 53 8.78 -6.36 -7.33
CA GLY A 53 8.66 -7.69 -6.74
C GLY A 53 7.23 -7.96 -6.29
N SER A 54 7.05 -8.36 -5.02
CA SER A 54 5.74 -8.55 -4.39
C SER A 54 5.10 -7.27 -3.83
N THR A 55 5.79 -6.13 -3.88
CA THR A 55 5.33 -4.88 -3.25
C THR A 55 4.58 -4.01 -4.25
N LEU A 56 3.34 -3.64 -3.91
CA LEU A 56 2.59 -2.61 -4.63
C LEU A 56 2.90 -1.24 -4.03
N THR A 57 3.10 -0.23 -4.88
CA THR A 57 3.18 1.18 -4.48
C THR A 57 2.04 1.95 -5.12
N LEU A 58 1.40 2.79 -4.31
CA LEU A 58 0.39 3.74 -4.73
C LEU A 58 1.00 5.14 -4.80
N SER A 59 0.56 5.94 -5.77
CA SER A 59 1.00 7.33 -5.91
C SER A 59 -0.21 8.19 -6.21
N TRP A 60 -0.45 9.18 -5.33
CA TRP A 60 -1.44 10.22 -5.57
C TRP A 60 -0.95 11.57 -5.06
N ALA A 61 -0.33 12.34 -5.96
CA ALA A 61 0.31 13.61 -5.64
C ALA A 61 -0.67 14.68 -5.11
N ALA A 62 -1.90 14.71 -5.63
CA ALA A 62 -2.85 15.81 -5.35
C ALA A 62 -3.44 15.81 -3.93
N THR A 63 -3.46 14.68 -3.21
CA THR A 63 -4.18 14.61 -1.91
C THR A 63 -3.44 15.27 -0.77
N GLY A 64 -2.10 15.33 -0.84
CA GLY A 64 -1.27 15.63 0.32
C GLY A 64 -1.59 14.72 1.51
N ARG A 65 -1.97 13.45 1.30
CA ARG A 65 -2.26 12.48 2.36
C ARG A 65 -1.42 11.22 2.20
N ARG A 66 -0.65 10.88 3.25
CA ARG A 66 0.26 9.71 3.29
C ARG A 66 -0.39 8.41 2.86
N TYR A 67 -1.64 8.19 3.24
CA TYR A 67 -2.32 6.91 3.04
C TYR A 67 -2.53 6.56 1.55
N PHE A 68 -2.64 7.57 0.69
CA PHE A 68 -2.79 7.37 -0.77
C PHE A 68 -1.46 7.37 -1.53
N SER A 69 -0.35 7.47 -0.80
CA SER A 69 1.01 7.33 -1.33
C SER A 69 1.77 6.37 -0.43
N ARG A 70 1.49 5.07 -0.58
CA ARG A 70 2.01 4.02 0.32
C ARG A 70 2.42 2.74 -0.40
N SER A 71 3.29 1.99 0.24
CA SER A 71 3.64 0.62 -0.16
C SER A 71 2.78 -0.41 0.57
N ILE A 72 2.47 -1.53 -0.09
CA ILE A 72 1.70 -2.66 0.46
C ILE A 72 2.48 -3.95 0.17
N GLY A 73 2.63 -4.83 1.17
CA GLY A 73 3.34 -6.11 1.06
C GLY A 73 4.86 -6.07 1.29
N LEU A 74 5.46 -4.88 1.49
CA LEU A 74 6.91 -4.72 1.67
C LEU A 74 7.42 -5.50 2.89
N GLY A 75 8.38 -6.40 2.69
CA GLY A 75 9.00 -7.19 3.76
C GLY A 75 8.14 -8.35 4.27
N VAL A 76 6.86 -8.44 3.88
CA VAL A 76 5.96 -9.51 4.35
C VAL A 76 6.05 -10.72 3.43
N VAL A 77 5.72 -10.53 2.15
CA VAL A 77 5.71 -11.60 1.14
C VAL A 77 7.13 -12.08 0.88
N GLU A 78 8.03 -11.14 0.63
CA GLU A 78 9.46 -11.35 0.44
C GLU A 78 10.23 -10.39 1.37
N PRO A 79 11.45 -10.75 1.81
CA PRO A 79 12.30 -9.84 2.56
C PRO A 79 12.54 -8.52 1.80
N ALA A 80 12.50 -7.41 2.52
CA ALA A 80 12.65 -6.07 1.95
C ALA A 80 14.13 -5.72 1.75
N THR A 81 14.52 -5.39 0.52
CA THR A 81 15.89 -4.99 0.22
C THR A 81 16.05 -3.47 0.20
N GLU A 82 17.27 -2.99 0.48
CA GLU A 82 17.61 -1.56 0.34
C GLU A 82 17.37 -1.06 -1.09
N GLU A 83 17.74 -1.86 -2.10
CA GLU A 83 17.51 -1.56 -3.52
C GLU A 83 16.01 -1.35 -3.82
N GLN A 84 15.14 -2.22 -3.29
CA GLN A 84 13.69 -2.08 -3.49
C GLN A 84 13.17 -0.82 -2.80
N LEU A 85 13.63 -0.52 -1.59
CA LEU A 85 13.29 0.72 -0.88
C LEU A 85 13.73 1.96 -1.67
N ASP A 86 14.94 1.97 -2.20
CA ASP A 86 15.46 3.07 -3.00
C ASP A 86 14.63 3.29 -4.27
N GLN A 87 14.23 2.22 -4.95
CA GLN A 87 13.35 2.29 -6.12
C GLN A 87 11.97 2.86 -5.78
N ILE A 88 11.39 2.46 -4.63
CA ILE A 88 10.10 2.99 -4.15
C ILE A 88 10.22 4.50 -3.88
N LEU A 89 11.27 4.90 -3.15
CA LEU A 89 11.49 6.29 -2.74
C LEU A 89 11.85 7.20 -3.92
N ALA A 90 12.66 6.72 -4.86
CA ALA A 90 12.94 7.42 -6.11
C ALA A 90 11.64 7.62 -6.90
N GLY A 91 10.83 6.57 -7.00
CA GLY A 91 9.56 6.63 -7.68
C GLY A 91 8.62 7.71 -7.15
N TRP A 92 8.44 7.82 -5.82
CA TRP A 92 7.60 8.88 -5.24
C TRP A 92 8.20 10.27 -5.41
N ARG A 93 9.53 10.40 -5.34
CA ARG A 93 10.22 11.67 -5.57
C ARG A 93 9.99 12.18 -6.99
N ASP A 94 10.09 11.30 -7.98
CA ASP A 94 9.84 11.62 -9.39
C ASP A 94 8.37 12.01 -9.64
N ASP A 95 7.45 11.44 -8.85
CA ASP A 95 6.04 11.79 -8.86
C ASP A 95 5.71 13.06 -8.04
N GLY A 96 6.71 13.74 -7.47
CA GLY A 96 6.54 14.95 -6.65
C GLY A 96 5.92 14.69 -5.27
N ILE A 97 5.88 13.43 -4.83
CA ILE A 97 5.31 13.03 -3.55
C ILE A 97 6.36 13.17 -2.46
N THR A 98 6.18 14.16 -1.59
CA THR A 98 7.04 14.39 -0.41
C THR A 98 6.48 13.79 0.87
N MET A 99 5.23 13.31 0.83
CA MET A 99 4.55 12.77 1.99
C MET A 99 3.92 11.41 1.68
N PHE A 100 4.57 10.35 2.17
CA PHE A 100 4.23 8.96 1.90
C PHE A 100 4.21 8.12 3.19
N LEU A 101 3.74 6.86 3.08
CA LEU A 101 3.72 5.89 4.16
C LEU A 101 4.45 4.60 3.75
N LEU A 102 5.47 4.25 4.51
CA LEU A 102 5.98 2.89 4.57
C LEU A 102 5.43 2.25 5.84
N GLN A 103 4.75 1.12 5.68
CA GLN A 103 4.15 0.40 6.81
C GLN A 103 5.07 -0.74 7.24
N SER A 104 5.45 -0.74 8.51
CA SER A 104 6.13 -1.87 9.14
C SER A 104 5.10 -2.70 9.91
N LEU A 105 5.06 -3.99 9.61
CA LEU A 105 4.12 -4.97 10.16
C LEU A 105 4.90 -6.04 10.95
N PRO A 106 4.25 -6.77 11.87
CA PRO A 106 4.93 -7.79 12.69
C PRO A 106 5.71 -8.84 11.92
N HIS A 107 5.32 -9.13 10.67
CA HIS A 107 5.96 -10.12 9.80
C HIS A 107 6.90 -9.51 8.75
N CYS A 108 7.14 -8.20 8.79
CA CYS A 108 8.13 -7.57 7.92
C CYS A 108 9.54 -8.08 8.25
N ARG A 109 10.27 -8.47 7.21
CA ARG A 109 11.66 -8.94 7.28
C ARG A 109 12.53 -8.10 6.33
N PRO A 110 13.76 -7.74 6.73
CA PRO A 110 14.78 -7.29 5.79
C PRO A 110 15.35 -8.49 4.99
#